data_AF-B6QTS5-F1
#
_entry.id   AF-B6QTS5-F1
#
_cell.length_a   1.000
_cell.length_b   1.000
_cell.length_c   1.000
_cell.angle_alpha   90.00
_cell.angle_beta   90.00
_cell.angle_gamma   90.00
#
_symmetry.space_group_name_H-M   'P 1'
#
loop_
_entity.id
_entity.type
_entity.pdbx_description
1 polymer ?
#
loop_
_entity_poly.entity_id
_entity_poly.type
_entity_poly.pdbx_seq_one_letter_code
_entity_poly.pdbx_strand_id
1 'polypeptide(L)'
;MSTNTVDQRRKGFPRVHRYITTHNHDGEAIFLSGSQVPECAPFRSAGEDGELALLYATDTFPVQCQNEVDVAVYDSYLHMPPGLTPNPGTMLRVIDMQPLKETPMHRTVTIDFGIVLEGEVDLVLDSGQKRTLRQGDVSIQRGTAHSFRNRSDSRWCRLLFVFLPMQELVIAGKKMEEEWYEERYETREPQERVEQEAMARPLDDKDQAVVKSK
;
A
#
# COMPACT_ATOMS: atom_id res chain seq x y z
N MET A 1 29.14 18.71 -26.92
CA MET A 1 29.02 17.25 -26.72
C MET A 1 27.72 17.02 -25.97
N SER A 2 26.72 16.45 -26.66
CA SER A 2 25.39 16.24 -26.10
C SER A 2 25.42 15.05 -25.14
N THR A 3 25.26 15.30 -23.84
CA THR A 3 24.98 14.22 -22.88
C THR A 3 23.52 13.85 -23.01
N ASN A 4 23.23 12.91 -23.92
CA ASN A 4 22.00 12.13 -23.90
C ASN A 4 22.01 11.27 -22.63
N THR A 5 21.53 11.84 -21.53
CA THR A 5 21.12 11.03 -20.38
C THR A 5 19.84 10.33 -20.80
N VAL A 6 20.00 9.05 -21.08
CA VAL A 6 18.92 8.14 -21.43
C VAL A 6 17.87 8.15 -20.30
N ASP A 7 16.81 8.96 -20.43
CA ASP A 7 15.57 8.84 -19.65
C ASP A 7 14.82 7.60 -20.15
N GLN A 8 15.41 6.41 -19.92
CA GLN A 8 14.69 5.16 -20.10
C GLN A 8 13.72 5.00 -18.95
N ARG A 9 12.58 5.71 -19.02
CA ARG A 9 11.39 5.34 -18.24
C ARG A 9 10.92 3.98 -18.76
N ARG A 10 11.48 2.89 -18.22
CA ARG A 10 11.15 1.49 -18.56
C ARG A 10 9.64 1.18 -18.53
N LYS A 11 8.85 2.08 -17.92
CA LYS A 11 7.42 1.96 -17.63
C LYS A 11 6.58 3.14 -18.13
N GLY A 12 7.20 4.18 -18.70
CA GLY A 12 6.51 5.42 -19.12
C GLY A 12 6.08 6.39 -18.02
N PHE A 13 6.09 6.00 -16.74
CA PHE A 13 5.65 6.86 -15.64
C PHE A 13 6.66 7.95 -15.25
N PRO A 14 6.21 9.16 -14.85
CA PRO A 14 7.10 10.20 -14.34
C PRO A 14 7.79 9.75 -13.04
N ARG A 15 8.93 10.37 -12.73
CA ARG A 15 9.55 10.27 -11.40
C ARG A 15 8.60 10.85 -10.35
N VAL A 16 8.65 10.31 -9.14
CA VAL A 16 7.87 10.83 -8.02
C VAL A 16 8.76 11.78 -7.24
N HIS A 17 8.32 13.03 -7.11
CA HIS A 17 8.94 14.03 -6.24
C HIS A 17 8.11 14.17 -4.97
N ARG A 18 8.79 14.30 -3.84
CA ARG A 18 8.21 14.67 -2.55
C ARG A 18 8.88 15.95 -2.07
N TYR A 19 8.09 16.84 -1.47
CA TYR A 19 8.56 18.07 -0.88
C TYR A 19 8.12 18.07 0.57
N ILE A 20 9.10 17.96 1.48
CA ILE A 20 8.83 17.91 2.92
C ILE A 20 8.88 19.34 3.46
N THR A 21 7.93 19.72 4.30
CA THR A 21 7.88 21.03 4.94
C THR A 21 8.34 20.95 6.40
N THR A 22 8.94 22.02 6.90
CA THR A 22 9.39 22.18 8.29
C THR A 22 9.27 23.66 8.71
N HIS A 23 9.75 24.02 9.89
CA HIS A 23 9.81 25.42 10.35
C HIS A 23 11.27 25.86 10.54
N ASN A 24 11.59 27.09 10.17
CA ASN A 24 12.89 27.69 10.49
C ASN A 24 12.94 28.12 11.98
N HIS A 25 14.07 28.69 12.40
CA HIS A 25 14.27 29.18 13.77
C HIS A 25 13.29 30.29 14.22
N ASP A 26 12.65 30.99 13.28
CA ASP A 26 11.69 32.05 13.55
C ASP A 26 10.25 31.51 13.59
N GLY A 27 10.07 30.21 13.35
CA GLY A 27 8.75 29.57 13.27
C GLY A 27 8.04 29.78 11.93
N GLU A 28 8.74 30.19 10.88
CA GLU A 28 8.17 30.31 9.53
C GLU A 28 8.16 28.96 8.82
N ALA A 29 7.09 28.65 8.09
CA ALA A 29 6.99 27.44 7.28
C ALA A 29 7.94 27.51 6.08
N ILE A 30 8.79 26.48 5.94
CA ILE A 30 9.80 26.35 4.87
C ILE A 30 9.80 24.93 4.31
N PHE A 31 10.48 24.72 3.19
CA PHE A 31 10.79 23.37 2.70
C PHE A 31 12.07 22.85 3.35
N LEU A 32 12.05 21.57 3.70
CA LEU A 32 13.24 20.82 4.10
C LEU A 32 14.25 20.82 2.96
N SER A 33 15.53 20.98 3.28
CA SER A 33 16.59 20.98 2.27
C SER A 33 16.68 19.63 1.54
N GLY A 34 16.78 19.68 0.22
CA GLY A 34 17.07 18.51 -0.63
C GLY A 34 18.41 17.82 -0.32
N SER A 35 19.31 18.50 0.41
CA SER A 35 20.57 17.92 0.91
C SER A 35 20.37 17.00 2.12
N GLN A 36 19.30 17.19 2.89
CA GLN A 36 18.94 16.35 4.04
C GLN A 36 18.15 15.13 3.56
N VAL A 37 17.17 15.36 2.67
CA VAL A 37 16.39 14.29 2.04
C VAL A 37 16.20 14.61 0.56
N PRO A 38 16.60 13.74 -0.38
CA PRO A 38 16.41 13.99 -1.80
C PRO A 38 14.93 14.15 -2.18
N GLU A 39 14.61 15.19 -2.95
CA GLU A 39 13.23 15.45 -3.39
C GLU A 39 12.71 14.38 -4.35
N CYS A 40 13.56 13.88 -5.25
CA CYS A 40 13.20 12.76 -6.12
C CYS A 40 13.25 11.46 -5.32
N ALA A 41 12.08 10.83 -5.13
CA ALA A 41 12.00 9.61 -4.35
C ALA A 41 12.71 8.44 -5.05
N PRO A 42 13.60 7.71 -4.35
CA PRO A 42 14.29 6.57 -4.94
C PRO A 42 13.33 5.39 -5.08
N PHE A 43 13.27 4.81 -6.28
CA PHE A 43 12.61 3.53 -6.50
C PHE A 43 13.57 2.39 -6.21
N ARG A 44 13.07 1.34 -5.57
CA ARG A 44 13.78 0.09 -5.28
C ARG A 44 13.01 -1.07 -5.91
N SER A 45 13.71 -2.09 -6.36
CA SER A 45 13.08 -3.31 -6.87
C SER A 45 12.33 -4.02 -5.74
N ALA A 46 11.09 -4.43 -6.02
CA ALA A 46 10.26 -5.27 -5.17
C ALA A 46 10.29 -6.72 -5.70
N GLY A 47 11.49 -7.24 -5.97
CA GLY A 47 11.67 -8.52 -6.65
C GLY A 47 11.10 -8.50 -8.07
N GLU A 48 10.39 -9.56 -8.45
CA GLU A 48 9.76 -9.67 -9.77
C GLU A 48 8.41 -8.97 -9.88
N ASP A 49 7.81 -8.53 -8.77
CA ASP A 49 6.43 -8.06 -8.77
C ASP A 49 6.32 -6.58 -9.19
N GLY A 50 7.39 -5.81 -9.01
CA GLY A 50 7.36 -4.38 -9.32
C GLY A 50 8.54 -3.59 -8.78
N GLU A 51 8.31 -2.28 -8.62
CA GLU A 51 9.22 -1.40 -7.90
C GLU A 51 8.43 -0.55 -6.90
N LEU A 52 9.07 -0.16 -5.81
CA LEU A 52 8.48 0.62 -4.73
C LEU A 52 9.28 1.88 -4.47
N ALA A 53 8.60 2.96 -4.07
CA ALA A 53 9.22 4.17 -3.56
C ALA A 53 8.57 4.56 -2.24
N LEU A 54 9.35 4.55 -1.16
CA LEU A 54 8.93 5.07 0.14
C LEU A 54 8.94 6.61 0.07
N LEU A 55 7.78 7.25 0.25
CA LEU A 55 7.64 8.70 0.17
C LEU A 55 7.71 9.37 1.55
N TYR A 56 7.21 8.71 2.59
CA TYR A 56 7.39 9.13 3.98
C TYR A 56 7.03 7.96 4.91
N ALA A 57 7.60 7.92 6.11
CA ALA A 57 7.19 6.99 7.14
C ALA A 57 7.51 7.53 8.53
N THR A 58 6.69 7.14 9.50
CA THR A 58 6.83 7.50 10.91
C THR A 58 6.84 6.23 11.75
N ASP A 59 7.42 6.28 12.94
CA ASP A 59 7.47 5.20 13.93
C ASP A 59 6.54 5.45 15.14
N THR A 60 5.68 6.47 15.01
CA THR A 60 4.70 6.87 16.02
C THR A 60 3.40 7.33 15.37
N PHE A 61 2.30 7.15 16.09
CA PHE A 61 0.99 7.70 15.75
C PHE A 61 0.21 8.01 17.05
N PRO A 62 -0.15 9.28 17.34
CA PRO A 62 0.15 10.49 16.56
C PRO A 62 1.65 10.74 16.38
N VAL A 63 2.03 11.26 15.20
CA VAL A 63 3.44 11.53 14.85
C VAL A 63 4.00 12.69 15.69
N GLN A 64 5.29 12.59 16.04
CA GLN A 64 6.08 13.69 16.62
C GLN A 64 6.92 14.35 15.53
N CYS A 65 6.67 15.62 15.22
CA CYS A 65 7.44 16.37 14.21
C CYS A 65 8.40 17.40 14.83
N GLN A 66 8.39 17.54 16.16
CA GLN A 66 9.23 18.53 16.85
C GLN A 66 10.70 18.24 16.57
N ASN A 67 11.45 19.27 16.17
CA ASN A 67 12.87 19.15 15.82
C ASN A 67 13.14 18.10 14.74
N GLU A 68 12.18 17.87 13.83
CA GLU A 68 12.32 16.96 12.68
C GLU A 68 12.69 15.52 13.07
N VAL A 69 12.26 15.05 14.25
CA VAL A 69 12.53 13.68 14.71
C VAL A 69 11.93 12.62 13.77
N ASP A 70 10.78 12.91 13.17
CA ASP A 70 10.14 12.10 12.13
C ASP A 70 10.96 12.07 10.82
N VAL A 71 11.60 13.17 10.45
CA VAL A 71 12.50 13.22 9.28
C VAL A 71 13.72 12.32 9.50
N ALA A 72 14.30 12.31 10.71
CA ALA A 72 15.41 11.42 11.04
C ALA A 72 15.02 9.93 10.98
N VAL A 73 13.82 9.59 11.48
CA VAL A 73 13.23 8.25 11.35
C VAL A 73 13.04 7.89 9.88
N TYR A 74 12.49 8.82 9.10
CA TYR A 74 12.26 8.62 7.68
C TYR A 74 13.56 8.38 6.90
N ASP A 75 14.60 9.17 7.16
CA ASP A 75 15.93 8.98 6.55
C ASP A 75 16.52 7.60 6.89
N SER A 76 16.38 7.17 8.15
CA SER A 76 16.75 5.81 8.56
C SER A 76 16.02 4.75 7.71
N TYR A 77 14.72 4.92 7.49
CA TYR A 77 13.91 4.03 6.65
C TYR A 77 14.23 4.08 5.15
N LEU A 78 14.79 5.17 4.66
CA LEU A 78 15.33 5.21 3.30
C LEU A 78 16.55 4.30 3.16
N HIS A 79 17.33 4.07 4.21
CA HIS A 79 18.48 3.18 4.19
C HIS A 79 18.11 1.74 4.56
N MET A 80 17.30 1.57 5.60
CA MET A 80 16.82 0.31 6.14
C MET A 80 15.29 0.27 6.09
N PRO A 81 14.69 -0.19 4.97
CA PRO A 81 13.26 -0.16 4.79
C PRO A 81 12.54 -0.89 5.93
N PRO A 82 11.45 -0.30 6.49
CA PRO A 82 10.61 -1.00 7.44
C PRO A 82 9.91 -2.18 6.74
N GLY A 83 9.30 -3.07 7.53
CA GLY A 83 8.38 -4.08 7.01
C GLY A 83 7.17 -3.47 6.30
N LEU A 84 6.12 -4.26 6.02
CA LEU A 84 4.93 -3.74 5.32
C LEU A 84 4.33 -2.50 5.99
N THR A 85 4.35 -2.46 7.32
CA THR A 85 3.83 -1.36 8.12
C THR A 85 4.73 -1.11 9.34
N PRO A 86 5.13 0.14 9.64
CA PRO A 86 5.77 0.46 10.90
C PRO A 86 4.73 0.36 12.02
N ASN A 87 5.06 -0.36 13.09
CA ASN A 87 4.17 -0.54 14.25
C ASN A 87 4.88 -0.08 15.53
N PRO A 88 4.40 0.98 16.21
CA PRO A 88 3.35 1.92 15.77
C PRO A 88 3.90 2.85 14.68
N GLY A 89 3.05 3.45 13.82
CA GLY A 89 3.55 4.37 12.79
C GLY A 89 2.65 4.49 11.58
N THR A 90 3.05 5.36 10.65
CA THR A 90 2.37 5.57 9.37
C THR A 90 3.34 5.37 8.21
N MET A 91 2.82 5.01 7.04
CA MET A 91 3.64 4.89 5.83
C MET A 91 2.92 5.47 4.63
N LEU A 92 3.66 6.21 3.80
CA LEU A 92 3.26 6.66 2.47
C LEU A 92 4.22 6.07 1.44
N ARG A 93 3.71 5.29 0.48
CA ARG A 93 4.55 4.71 -0.57
C ARG A 93 3.84 4.63 -1.92
N VAL A 94 4.64 4.64 -2.98
CA VAL A 94 4.20 4.32 -4.33
C VAL A 94 4.65 2.90 -4.70
N ILE A 95 3.78 2.16 -5.38
CA ILE A 95 4.08 0.85 -5.93
C ILE A 95 3.79 0.89 -7.43
N ASP A 96 4.80 0.54 -8.22
CA ASP A 96 4.67 0.29 -9.65
C ASP A 96 4.62 -1.21 -9.87
N MET A 97 3.45 -1.73 -10.20
CA MET A 97 3.23 -3.14 -10.49
C MET A 97 3.53 -3.48 -11.94
N GLN A 98 4.34 -4.52 -12.16
CA GLN A 98 4.61 -5.04 -13.49
C GLN A 98 3.37 -5.63 -14.15
N PRO A 99 3.30 -5.66 -15.49
CA PRO A 99 2.30 -6.43 -16.23
C PRO A 99 2.23 -7.88 -15.73
N LEU A 100 1.02 -8.42 -15.60
CA LEU A 100 0.75 -9.81 -15.18
C LEU A 100 1.28 -10.21 -13.79
N LYS A 101 1.69 -9.25 -12.95
CA LYS A 101 2.14 -9.53 -11.58
C LYS A 101 1.06 -9.23 -10.56
N GLU A 102 1.18 -9.88 -9.41
CA GLU A 102 0.28 -9.74 -8.26
C GLU A 102 1.09 -9.69 -6.96
N THR A 103 0.54 -9.03 -5.95
CA THR A 103 1.11 -9.07 -4.61
C THR A 103 0.74 -10.38 -3.92
N PRO A 104 1.55 -10.88 -2.97
CA PRO A 104 1.11 -11.94 -2.08
C PRO A 104 -0.22 -11.59 -1.42
N MET A 105 -1.06 -12.61 -1.20
CA MET A 105 -2.23 -12.45 -0.34
C MET A 105 -1.74 -12.26 1.10
N HIS A 106 -2.19 -11.19 1.75
CA HIS A 106 -1.76 -10.84 3.10
C HIS A 106 -2.79 -9.97 3.81
N ARG A 107 -2.70 -9.90 5.14
CA ARG A 107 -3.45 -8.98 6.00
C ARG A 107 -2.49 -8.20 6.88
N THR A 108 -2.70 -6.91 7.01
CA THR A 108 -2.03 -6.02 7.98
C THR A 108 -3.04 -5.52 9.00
N VAL A 109 -2.58 -5.19 10.22
CA VAL A 109 -3.41 -4.55 11.25
C VAL A 109 -3.41 -3.03 11.05
N THR A 110 -3.85 -2.62 9.87
CA THR A 110 -3.87 -1.22 9.43
C THR A 110 -5.17 -0.89 8.71
N ILE A 111 -5.44 0.41 8.63
CA ILE A 111 -6.38 0.95 7.65
C ILE A 111 -5.56 1.59 6.54
N ASP A 112 -5.81 1.15 5.31
CA ASP A 112 -5.02 1.56 4.16
C ASP A 112 -5.89 2.29 3.15
N PHE A 113 -5.36 3.37 2.60
CA PHE A 113 -5.93 4.10 1.48
C PHE A 113 -5.07 3.83 0.25
N GLY A 114 -5.56 2.98 -0.66
CA GLY A 114 -4.87 2.61 -1.89
C GLY A 114 -5.49 3.33 -3.09
N ILE A 115 -4.76 4.24 -3.72
CA ILE A 115 -5.21 5.07 -4.84
C ILE A 115 -4.55 4.57 -6.13
N VAL A 116 -5.34 4.36 -7.18
CA VAL A 116 -4.79 4.09 -8.52
C VAL A 116 -4.39 5.41 -9.18
N LEU A 117 -3.08 5.66 -9.29
CA LEU A 117 -2.56 6.86 -9.94
C LEU A 117 -2.50 6.70 -11.47
N GLU A 118 -2.16 5.51 -11.96
CA GLU A 118 -2.06 5.20 -13.39
C GLU A 118 -2.41 3.73 -13.64
N GLY A 119 -3.13 3.45 -14.74
CA GLY A 119 -3.51 2.09 -15.14
C GLY A 119 -4.76 1.56 -14.44
N GLU A 120 -4.83 0.24 -14.29
CA GLU A 120 -5.92 -0.48 -13.62
C GLU A 120 -5.37 -1.72 -12.90
N VAL A 121 -6.01 -2.10 -11.80
CA VAL A 121 -5.61 -3.24 -10.96
C VAL A 121 -6.85 -3.95 -10.42
N ASP A 122 -6.80 -5.27 -10.30
CA ASP A 122 -7.80 -6.00 -9.50
C ASP A 122 -7.39 -5.99 -8.03
N LEU A 123 -8.31 -5.58 -7.14
CA LEU A 123 -8.24 -5.88 -5.72
C LEU A 123 -8.99 -7.19 -5.49
N VAL A 124 -8.27 -8.20 -4.99
CA VAL A 124 -8.77 -9.54 -4.69
C VAL A 124 -8.75 -9.74 -3.18
N LEU A 125 -9.85 -10.23 -2.62
CA LEU A 125 -9.96 -10.57 -1.20
C LEU A 125 -9.76 -12.08 -0.99
N ASP A 126 -9.42 -12.48 0.24
CA ASP A 126 -9.29 -13.89 0.64
C ASP A 126 -10.55 -14.74 0.40
N SER A 127 -11.70 -14.09 0.44
CA SER A 127 -13.01 -14.64 0.10
C SER A 127 -13.19 -14.95 -1.40
N GLY A 128 -12.27 -14.52 -2.25
CA GLY A 128 -12.37 -14.65 -3.71
C GLY A 128 -13.15 -13.53 -4.39
N GLN A 129 -13.84 -12.68 -3.62
CA GLN A 129 -14.41 -11.45 -4.17
C GLN A 129 -13.31 -10.57 -4.78
N LYS A 130 -13.64 -9.96 -5.92
CA LYS A 130 -12.75 -9.01 -6.60
C LYS A 130 -13.47 -7.79 -7.15
N ARG A 131 -12.71 -6.70 -7.27
CA ARG A 131 -13.11 -5.46 -7.95
C ARG A 131 -11.94 -4.92 -8.76
N THR A 132 -12.21 -4.53 -10.01
CA THR A 132 -11.25 -3.80 -10.83
C THR A 132 -11.30 -2.32 -10.45
N LEU A 133 -10.18 -1.79 -9.98
CA LEU A 133 -9.96 -0.38 -9.70
C LEU A 133 -9.28 0.26 -10.91
N ARG A 134 -9.78 1.41 -11.34
CA ARG A 134 -9.25 2.21 -12.44
C ARG A 134 -8.57 3.45 -11.90
N GLN A 135 -7.80 4.13 -12.75
CA GLN A 135 -7.19 5.42 -12.44
C GLN A 135 -8.19 6.39 -11.77
N GLY A 136 -7.79 6.91 -10.60
CA GLY A 136 -8.60 7.77 -9.75
C GLY A 136 -9.43 7.02 -8.69
N ASP A 137 -9.65 5.72 -8.83
CA ASP A 137 -10.35 4.92 -7.83
C ASP A 137 -9.51 4.75 -6.56
N VAL A 138 -10.21 4.64 -5.43
CA VAL A 138 -9.62 4.50 -4.10
C VAL A 138 -10.18 3.26 -3.42
N SER A 139 -9.29 2.40 -2.94
CA SER A 139 -9.59 1.32 -2.01
C SER A 139 -9.45 1.80 -0.57
N ILE A 140 -10.43 1.44 0.26
CA ILE A 140 -10.40 1.64 1.71
C ILE A 140 -10.26 0.27 2.35
N GLN A 141 -9.02 -0.14 2.62
CA GLN A 141 -8.70 -1.47 3.14
C GLN A 141 -8.75 -1.43 4.66
N ARG A 142 -9.69 -2.17 5.29
CA ARG A 142 -9.94 -2.11 6.74
C ARG A 142 -9.44 -3.37 7.44
N GLY A 143 -8.13 -3.60 7.42
CA GLY A 143 -7.51 -4.81 7.97
C GLY A 143 -8.01 -6.11 7.35
N THR A 144 -8.39 -6.07 6.06
CA THR A 144 -8.90 -7.23 5.31
C THR A 144 -7.79 -7.89 4.52
N ALA A 145 -7.76 -9.23 4.49
CA ALA A 145 -6.77 -9.96 3.70
C ALA A 145 -6.99 -9.69 2.21
N HIS A 146 -5.91 -9.38 1.48
CA HIS A 146 -6.01 -8.95 0.10
C HIS A 146 -4.75 -9.19 -0.73
N SER A 147 -4.94 -9.14 -2.05
CA SER A 147 -3.91 -9.09 -3.07
C SER A 147 -4.31 -8.07 -4.15
N PHE A 148 -3.33 -7.33 -4.66
CA PHE A 148 -3.47 -6.50 -5.84
C PHE A 148 -2.88 -7.21 -7.05
N ARG A 149 -3.60 -7.23 -8.17
CA ARG A 149 -3.16 -7.88 -9.41
C ARG A 149 -3.25 -6.97 -10.62
N ASN A 150 -2.11 -6.75 -11.26
CA ASN A 150 -2.07 -6.09 -12.57
C ASN A 150 -2.32 -7.13 -13.66
N ARG A 151 -3.47 -7.02 -14.33
CA ARG A 151 -3.96 -7.96 -15.36
C ARG A 151 -3.61 -7.53 -16.78
N SER A 152 -2.96 -6.37 -16.92
CA SER A 152 -2.51 -5.89 -18.21
C SER A 152 -1.34 -6.74 -18.70
N ASP A 153 -1.38 -7.15 -19.97
CA ASP A 153 -0.29 -7.92 -20.60
C ASP A 153 0.96 -7.09 -20.89
N SER A 154 0.82 -5.76 -20.90
CA SER A 154 1.87 -4.85 -21.40
C SER A 154 2.05 -3.55 -20.63
N ARG A 155 1.03 -3.12 -19.88
CA ARG A 155 1.05 -1.83 -19.16
C ARG A 155 1.30 -2.03 -17.68
N TRP A 156 2.18 -1.22 -17.12
CA TRP A 156 2.36 -1.11 -15.68
C TRP A 156 1.14 -0.44 -15.04
N CYS A 157 0.98 -0.65 -13.73
CA CYS A 157 -0.01 0.04 -12.90
C CYS A 157 0.71 0.74 -11.75
N ARG A 158 0.38 2.01 -11.46
CA ARG A 158 0.93 2.76 -10.33
C ARG A 158 -0.12 2.96 -9.26
N LEU A 159 0.22 2.55 -8.05
CA LEU A 159 -0.61 2.71 -6.85
C LEU A 159 0.11 3.60 -5.84
N LEU A 160 -0.65 4.45 -5.14
CA LEU A 160 -0.20 5.16 -3.93
C LEU A 160 -0.91 4.54 -2.74
N PHE A 161 -0.17 4.21 -1.69
CA PHE A 161 -0.72 3.70 -0.45
C PHE A 161 -0.38 4.60 0.72
N VAL A 162 -1.39 4.87 1.55
CA VAL A 162 -1.26 5.45 2.89
C VAL A 162 -1.67 4.38 3.89
N PHE A 163 -0.77 3.99 4.79
CA PHE A 163 -1.00 3.02 5.86
C PHE A 163 -1.09 3.76 7.18
N LEU A 164 -2.16 3.54 7.93
CA LEU A 164 -2.34 4.05 9.29
C LEU A 164 -2.54 2.88 10.26
N PRO A 165 -2.03 3.00 11.50
CA PRO A 165 -2.22 1.95 12.48
C PRO A 165 -3.70 1.87 12.84
N MET A 166 -4.20 0.65 12.95
CA MET A 166 -5.59 0.36 13.29
C MET A 166 -5.64 -0.39 14.63
N GLN A 167 -6.72 -0.21 15.38
CA GLN A 167 -7.00 -1.10 16.50
C GLN A 167 -7.27 -2.52 15.97
N GLU A 168 -6.68 -3.53 16.60
CA GLU A 168 -6.91 -4.92 16.25
C GLU A 168 -8.41 -5.28 16.27
N LEU A 169 -8.88 -5.95 15.23
CA LEU A 169 -10.27 -6.39 15.14
C LEU A 169 -10.44 -7.77 15.78
N VAL A 170 -11.58 -7.96 16.43
CA VAL A 170 -12.05 -9.28 16.88
C VAL A 170 -13.37 -9.59 16.18
N ILE A 171 -13.37 -10.61 15.32
CA ILE A 171 -14.55 -11.07 14.57
C ILE A 171 -14.82 -12.52 14.95
N ALA A 172 -16.06 -12.81 15.35
CA ALA A 172 -16.46 -14.14 15.82
C ALA A 172 -15.53 -14.73 16.91
N GLY A 173 -14.98 -13.87 17.79
CA GLY A 173 -14.06 -14.28 18.86
C GLY A 173 -12.62 -14.53 18.41
N LYS A 174 -12.29 -14.42 17.11
CA LYS A 174 -10.93 -14.52 16.59
C LYS A 174 -10.32 -13.12 16.42
N LYS A 175 -9.09 -12.94 16.89
CA LYS A 175 -8.28 -11.75 16.57
C LYS A 175 -7.84 -11.78 15.12
N MET A 176 -8.01 -10.66 14.42
CA MET A 176 -7.58 -10.50 13.03
C MET A 176 -6.15 -9.96 13.03
N GLU A 177 -5.20 -10.87 13.23
CA GLU A 177 -3.77 -10.57 13.29
C GLU A 177 -3.18 -10.39 11.88
N GLU A 178 -1.93 -9.92 11.81
CA GLU A 178 -1.15 -9.92 10.58
C GLU A 178 -0.97 -11.36 10.08
N GLU A 179 -1.28 -11.60 8.81
CA GLU A 179 -1.27 -12.94 8.21
C GLU A 179 -0.67 -12.88 6.80
N TRP A 180 0.10 -13.91 6.44
CA TRP A 180 0.69 -14.10 5.12
C TRP A 180 0.25 -15.44 4.56
N TYR A 181 -0.05 -15.47 3.27
CA TYR A 181 -0.49 -16.68 2.59
C TYR A 181 0.61 -17.10 1.61
N GLU A 182 1.14 -18.30 1.79
CA GLU A 182 2.24 -18.82 0.96
C GLU A 182 1.80 -19.11 -0.48
N GLU A 183 0.52 -19.45 -0.69
CA GLU A 183 -0.04 -19.72 -2.00
C GLU A 183 -0.74 -18.52 -2.62
N ARG A 184 -0.46 -18.32 -3.91
CA ARG A 184 -1.16 -17.37 -4.77
C ARG A 184 -2.61 -17.83 -4.97
N TYR A 185 -3.55 -16.89 -5.04
CA TYR A 185 -4.97 -17.23 -5.23
C TYR A 185 -5.20 -18.08 -6.50
N GLU A 186 -4.41 -17.86 -7.55
CA GLU A 186 -4.49 -18.63 -8.80
C GLU A 186 -3.90 -20.04 -8.72
N THR A 187 -2.99 -20.31 -7.78
CA THR A 187 -2.40 -21.65 -7.64
C THR A 187 -3.23 -22.58 -6.78
N ARG A 188 -4.24 -22.05 -6.06
CA ARG A 188 -5.21 -22.88 -5.33
C ARG A 188 -5.97 -23.83 -6.26
N GLU A 189 -6.48 -24.93 -5.74
CA GLU A 189 -7.29 -25.85 -6.55
C GLU A 189 -8.62 -25.18 -6.98
N PRO A 190 -9.15 -25.44 -8.19
CA PRO A 190 -10.40 -24.84 -8.65
C PRO A 190 -11.59 -25.03 -7.70
N GLN A 191 -11.64 -26.16 -6.99
CA GLN A 191 -12.69 -26.43 -5.99
C GLN A 191 -12.60 -25.48 -4.79
N GLU A 192 -11.38 -25.21 -4.29
CA GLU A 192 -11.16 -24.34 -3.13
C GLU A 192 -11.56 -22.89 -3.43
N ARG A 193 -11.32 -22.42 -4.66
CA ARG A 193 -11.78 -21.10 -5.11
C ARG A 193 -13.29 -20.98 -5.13
N VAL A 194 -14.00 -21.98 -5.67
CA VAL A 194 -15.46 -21.96 -5.77
C VAL A 194 -16.12 -22.02 -4.39
N GLU A 195 -15.56 -22.81 -3.47
CA GLU A 195 -16.04 -22.89 -2.08
C GLU A 195 -15.84 -21.56 -1.33
N GLN A 196 -14.68 -20.92 -1.47
CA GLN A 196 -14.43 -19.60 -0.87
C GLN A 196 -15.35 -18.53 -1.46
N GLU A 197 -15.52 -18.47 -2.79
CA GLU A 197 -16.44 -17.53 -3.46
C GLU A 197 -17.91 -17.73 -3.02
N ALA A 198 -18.31 -18.97 -2.71
CA ALA A 198 -19.64 -19.27 -2.19
C ALA A 198 -19.82 -18.79 -0.74
N MET A 199 -18.80 -18.94 0.10
CA MET A 199 -18.80 -18.43 1.49
C MET A 199 -18.67 -16.91 1.58
N ALA A 200 -18.12 -16.27 0.55
CA ALA A 200 -17.92 -14.83 0.45
C ALA A 200 -19.16 -14.02 0.11
N ARG A 201 -20.29 -14.66 -0.16
CA ARG A 201 -21.51 -13.93 -0.52
C ARG A 201 -21.92 -13.03 0.65
N PRO A 202 -22.27 -11.76 0.39
CA PRO A 202 -22.75 -10.89 1.45
C PRO A 202 -23.95 -11.55 2.14
N LEU A 203 -24.01 -11.45 3.47
CA LEU A 203 -25.17 -11.86 4.25
C LEU A 203 -26.41 -11.16 3.69
N ASP A 204 -27.41 -11.93 3.29
CA ASP A 204 -28.69 -11.41 2.82
C ASP A 204 -29.31 -10.51 3.90
N ASP A 205 -30.09 -9.50 3.51
CA ASP A 205 -30.75 -8.54 4.42
C ASP A 205 -31.58 -9.23 5.53
N LYS A 206 -31.98 -10.49 5.34
CA LYS A 206 -32.70 -11.28 6.34
C LYS A 206 -31.81 -11.74 7.50
N ASP A 207 -30.51 -11.94 7.29
CA ASP A 207 -29.58 -12.39 8.32
C ASP A 207 -29.05 -11.23 9.19
N GLN A 208 -29.07 -10.00 8.67
CA GLN A 208 -28.73 -8.80 9.45
C GLN A 208 -29.78 -8.47 10.52
N ALA A 209 -31.03 -8.90 10.33
CA ALA A 209 -32.11 -8.68 11.30
C ALA A 209 -31.94 -9.51 12.59
N VAL A 210 -31.21 -10.62 12.53
CA VAL A 210 -31.01 -11.51 13.70
C VAL A 210 -29.94 -10.92 14.65
N VAL A 211 -28.94 -10.20 14.13
CA VAL A 211 -27.83 -9.65 14.92
C VAL A 211 -28.23 -8.42 15.75
N LYS A 212 -29.32 -7.71 15.41
CA LYS A 212 -29.83 -6.56 16.19
C LYS A 212 -30.71 -6.93 17.39
N SER A 213 -30.82 -8.22 17.75
CA SER A 213 -31.76 -8.69 18.78
C SER A 213 -31.12 -9.46 19.96
N LYS A 214 -29.81 -9.35 20.18
CA LYS A 214 -29.15 -9.92 21.36
C LYS A 214 -28.19 -8.94 22.01
#